data_AF-A0A497K393-F1
#
_entry.id   AF-A0A497K393-F1
#
_cell.length_a   1.000
_cell.length_b   1.000
_cell.length_c   1.000
_cell.angle_alpha   90.00
_cell.angle_beta   90.00
_cell.angle_gamma   90.00
#
_symmetry.space_group_name_H-M   'P 1'
#
loop_
_entity.id
_entity.type
_entity.pdbx_description
1 polymer ?
#
loop_
_entity_poly.entity_id
_entity_poly.type
_entity_poly.pdbx_seq_one_letter_code
_entity_poly.pdbx_strand_id
1 'polypeptide(L)'
;MNKITVIFMYEEVLYERLTPEALETRRKRAPIAYLPLGTLEWHGPHLPLGSDHLQSQGFFIKLAQRVGGVVLPPLFIGPDSRKDVDDFEYYGMDILQKASSQPMQLIGSAYWISDRLFSEIIDAVFKQVHRAGFRIMVAHGHGPSNDYIIDNKTDLEQKHGLRIFTIWRGKEE
;
A
#
# COMPACT_ATOMS: atom_id res chain seq x y z
N MET A 1 46.56 -4.90 12.24
CA MET A 1 45.19 -5.43 12.38
C MET A 1 44.29 -4.67 11.42
N ASN A 2 43.94 -5.26 10.28
CA ASN A 2 43.00 -4.64 9.33
C ASN A 2 41.58 -4.80 9.88
N LYS A 3 40.95 -3.70 10.26
CA LYS A 3 39.50 -3.66 10.47
C LYS A 3 38.83 -3.82 9.11
N ILE A 4 38.35 -5.03 8.83
CA ILE A 4 37.40 -5.26 7.74
C ILE A 4 36.11 -4.57 8.17
N THR A 5 35.88 -3.35 7.69
CA THR A 5 34.59 -2.70 7.77
C THR A 5 33.68 -3.45 6.80
N VAL A 6 32.91 -4.43 7.30
CA VAL A 6 31.80 -5.01 6.55
C VAL A 6 30.74 -3.93 6.45
N ILE A 7 30.76 -3.18 5.35
CA ILE A 7 29.64 -2.34 4.96
C ILE A 7 28.54 -3.32 4.56
N PHE A 8 27.56 -3.54 5.42
CA PHE A 8 26.30 -4.16 4.99
C PHE A 8 25.63 -3.17 4.02
N MET A 9 25.99 -3.24 2.74
CA MET A 9 25.14 -2.68 1.70
C MET A 9 23.84 -3.47 1.76
N TYR A 10 22.79 -2.86 2.31
CA TYR A 10 21.48 -3.47 2.29
C TYR A 10 21.11 -3.74 0.83
N GLU A 11 20.74 -4.99 0.53
CA GLU A 11 20.28 -5.37 -0.80
C GLU A 11 19.11 -4.47 -1.22
N GLU A 12 19.12 -3.99 -2.47
CA GLU A 12 18.00 -3.25 -3.05
C GLU A 12 16.76 -4.15 -3.07
N VAL A 13 15.62 -3.58 -2.68
CA VAL A 13 14.34 -4.30 -2.52
C VAL A 13 13.19 -3.64 -3.27
N LEU A 14 13.35 -2.40 -3.72
CA LEU A 14 12.34 -1.69 -4.49
C LEU A 14 12.28 -2.26 -5.90
N TYR A 15 11.12 -2.79 -6.29
CA TYR A 15 10.93 -3.47 -7.57
C TYR A 15 11.37 -2.60 -8.74
N GLU A 16 10.99 -1.32 -8.72
CA GLU A 16 11.27 -0.34 -9.77
C GLU A 16 12.76 0.01 -9.93
N ARG A 17 13.63 -0.47 -9.01
CA ARG A 17 15.08 -0.26 -9.03
C ARG A 17 15.87 -1.53 -9.35
N LEU A 18 15.20 -2.67 -9.50
CA LEU A 18 15.86 -3.94 -9.79
C LEU A 18 16.03 -4.17 -11.30
N THR A 19 17.16 -4.76 -11.68
CA THR A 19 17.29 -5.39 -13.00
C THR A 19 16.50 -6.70 -13.02
N PRO A 20 16.15 -7.23 -14.21
CA PRO A 20 15.47 -8.52 -14.32
C PRO A 20 16.17 -9.68 -13.60
N GLU A 21 17.50 -9.73 -13.64
CA GLU A 21 18.30 -10.76 -12.97
C GLU A 21 18.24 -10.65 -11.43
N ALA A 22 18.34 -9.42 -10.92
CA ALA A 22 18.22 -9.15 -9.48
C ALA A 22 16.81 -9.49 -8.98
N LEU A 23 15.77 -9.11 -9.74
CA LEU A 23 14.39 -9.46 -9.46
C LEU A 23 14.19 -10.97 -9.41
N GLU A 24 14.69 -11.70 -10.40
CA GLU A 24 14.56 -13.15 -10.48
C GLU A 24 15.23 -13.84 -9.27
N THR A 25 16.41 -13.37 -8.88
CA THR A 25 17.14 -13.88 -7.71
C THR A 25 16.32 -13.69 -6.43
N ARG A 26 15.76 -12.50 -6.20
CA ARG A 26 14.94 -12.21 -5.00
C ARG A 26 13.66 -13.02 -4.99
N ARG A 27 12.96 -13.08 -6.13
CA ARG A 27 11.69 -13.81 -6.28
C ARG A 27 11.84 -15.31 -6.06
N LYS A 28 12.94 -15.91 -6.56
CA LYS A 28 13.26 -17.33 -6.33
C LYS A 28 13.52 -17.62 -4.85
N ARG A 29 14.18 -16.71 -4.13
CA ARG A 29 14.44 -16.85 -2.69
C ARG A 29 13.16 -16.68 -1.86
N ALA A 30 12.35 -15.68 -2.20
CA ALA A 30 11.09 -15.40 -1.51
C ALA A 30 10.10 -14.75 -2.51
N PRO A 31 9.06 -15.48 -2.97
CA PRO A 31 8.11 -14.98 -3.96
C PRO A 31 7.04 -14.09 -3.32
N ILE A 32 7.49 -13.13 -2.51
CA ILE A 32 6.67 -12.17 -1.76
C ILE A 32 6.76 -10.79 -2.45
N ALA A 33 5.61 -10.22 -2.75
CA ALA A 33 5.46 -8.82 -3.15
C ALA A 33 4.79 -8.02 -2.03
N TYR A 34 5.35 -6.87 -1.70
CA TYR A 34 4.79 -5.93 -0.73
C TYR A 34 4.18 -4.74 -1.46
N LEU A 35 2.88 -4.49 -1.29
CA LEU A 35 2.16 -3.38 -1.91
C LEU A 35 1.85 -2.30 -0.86
N PRO A 36 2.56 -1.17 -0.85
CA PRO A 36 2.15 -0.02 -0.07
C PRO A 36 0.82 0.53 -0.65
N LEU A 37 -0.22 0.52 0.18
CA LEU A 37 -1.51 1.13 -0.12
C LEU A 37 -1.54 2.46 0.60
N GLY A 38 -1.35 3.59 -0.05
CA GLY A 38 -1.41 4.87 0.66
C GLY A 38 -2.10 5.95 -0.14
N THR A 39 -2.39 7.04 0.56
CA THR A 39 -3.05 8.19 -0.02
C THR A 39 -2.10 9.39 -0.01
N LEU A 40 -2.46 10.42 -0.78
CA LEU A 40 -2.06 11.79 -0.51
C LEU A 40 -3.20 12.44 0.27
N GLU A 41 -3.22 12.26 1.59
CA GLU A 41 -4.31 12.65 2.49
C GLU A 41 -3.81 13.59 3.59
N TRP A 42 -4.70 14.49 4.02
CA TRP A 42 -4.49 15.31 5.19
C TRP A 42 -4.43 14.50 6.49
N HIS A 43 -3.29 14.52 7.18
CA HIS A 43 -3.12 13.96 8.53
C HIS A 43 -2.83 15.03 9.59
N GLY A 44 -3.36 16.24 9.38
CA GLY A 44 -3.05 17.41 10.20
C GLY A 44 -1.81 18.18 9.71
N PRO A 45 -1.60 19.40 10.22
CA PRO A 45 -0.57 20.32 9.70
C PRO A 45 0.88 19.90 10.02
N HIS A 46 1.05 18.83 10.79
CA HIS A 46 2.34 18.37 11.31
C HIS A 46 2.87 17.12 10.60
N LEU A 47 2.06 16.52 9.72
CA LEU A 47 2.40 15.30 8.99
C LEU A 47 2.37 15.54 7.48
N PRO A 48 3.22 14.84 6.71
CA PRO A 48 3.20 14.92 5.26
C PRO A 48 1.92 14.28 4.70
N LEU A 49 1.46 14.76 3.54
CA LEU A 49 0.31 14.19 2.83
C LEU A 49 0.51 12.71 2.46
N GLY A 50 1.75 12.28 2.28
CA GLY A 50 2.09 10.89 1.96
C GLY A 50 2.20 9.95 3.16
N SER A 51 1.69 10.32 4.34
CA SER A 51 2.00 9.60 5.59
C SER A 51 1.67 8.11 5.52
N ASP A 52 0.57 7.73 4.86
CA ASP A 52 0.19 6.33 4.68
C ASP A 52 1.23 5.51 3.92
N HIS A 53 1.64 5.98 2.74
CA HIS A 53 2.59 5.22 1.92
C HIS A 53 4.02 5.33 2.47
N LEU A 54 4.42 6.47 3.05
CA LEU A 54 5.75 6.62 3.65
C LEU A 54 5.99 5.63 4.80
N GLN A 55 4.99 5.46 5.67
CA GLN A 55 5.07 4.49 6.77
C GLN A 55 5.07 3.05 6.27
N SER A 56 4.09 2.69 5.43
CA SER A 56 3.96 1.32 4.91
C SER A 56 5.15 0.91 4.04
N GLN A 57 5.61 1.77 3.12
CA GLN A 57 6.79 1.50 2.29
C GLN A 57 8.05 1.38 3.14
N GLY A 58 8.26 2.27 4.12
CA GLY A 58 9.40 2.21 5.03
C GLY A 58 9.42 0.90 5.83
N PHE A 59 8.26 0.45 6.32
CA PHE A 59 8.12 -0.85 6.98
C PHE A 59 8.42 -2.01 6.03
N PHE A 60 7.84 -1.99 4.84
CA PHE A 60 8.03 -3.04 3.84
C PHE A 60 9.46 -3.15 3.34
N ILE A 61 10.19 -2.04 3.19
CA ILE A 61 11.62 -2.06 2.86
C ILE A 61 12.39 -2.83 3.93
N LYS A 62 12.19 -2.49 5.21
CA LYS A 62 12.86 -3.16 6.34
C LYS A 62 12.48 -4.64 6.41
N LEU A 63 11.21 -4.97 6.18
CA LEU A 63 10.73 -6.34 6.17
C LEU A 63 11.35 -7.14 5.02
N ALA A 64 11.32 -6.61 3.80
CA ALA A 64 11.88 -7.26 2.61
C ALA A 64 13.39 -7.49 2.72
N GLN A 65 14.12 -6.56 3.35
CA GLN A 65 15.54 -6.72 3.65
C GLN A 65 15.79 -7.88 4.63
N ARG A 66 14.86 -8.13 5.58
CA ARG A 66 15.01 -9.15 6.61
C ARG A 66 14.51 -10.53 6.19
N VAL A 67 13.36 -10.61 5.51
CA VAL A 67 12.69 -11.89 5.19
C VAL A 67 12.68 -12.22 3.69
N GLY A 68 13.19 -11.33 2.84
CA GLY A 68 13.17 -11.48 1.39
C GLY A 68 11.92 -10.88 0.74
N GLY A 69 11.81 -11.00 -0.58
CA GLY A 69 10.75 -10.37 -1.36
C GLY A 69 11.13 -9.00 -1.90
N VAL A 70 10.15 -8.32 -2.51
CA VAL A 70 10.30 -7.03 -3.17
C VAL A 70 9.14 -6.09 -2.84
N VAL A 71 9.44 -4.81 -2.73
CA VAL A 71 8.44 -3.76 -2.47
C VAL A 71 8.04 -3.15 -3.80
N LEU A 72 6.74 -3.14 -4.07
CA LEU A 72 6.16 -2.51 -5.26
C LEU A 72 6.10 -0.98 -5.07
N PRO A 73 5.99 -0.22 -6.17
CA PRO A 73 5.62 1.19 -6.09
C PRO A 73 4.31 1.37 -5.31
N PRO A 74 4.21 2.42 -4.49
CA PRO A 74 2.98 2.69 -3.74
C PRO A 74 1.84 3.05 -4.69
N LEU A 75 0.63 2.61 -4.36
CA LEU A 75 -0.57 3.29 -4.84
C LEU A 75 -0.75 4.53 -3.96
N PHE A 76 -0.93 5.70 -4.58
CA PHE A 76 -1.19 6.98 -3.90
C PHE A 76 -2.68 7.36 -3.87
N ILE A 77 -3.52 6.51 -4.45
CA ILE A 77 -4.97 6.65 -4.58
C ILE A 77 -5.67 5.51 -3.86
N GLY A 78 -6.86 5.77 -3.34
CA GLY A 78 -7.63 4.78 -2.61
C GLY A 78 -9.06 5.22 -2.33
N PRO A 79 -9.90 4.30 -1.84
CA PRO A 79 -11.28 4.60 -1.46
C PRO A 79 -11.31 5.41 -0.17
N ASP A 80 -12.41 6.13 0.01
CA ASP A 80 -12.80 6.75 1.27
C ASP A 80 -14.27 7.14 1.24
N SER A 81 -14.76 7.60 2.39
CA SER A 81 -16.01 8.33 2.51
C SER A 81 -16.06 9.49 1.51
N ARG A 82 -17.20 9.64 0.82
CA ARG A 82 -17.45 10.70 -0.16
C ARG A 82 -18.81 11.34 0.09
N LYS A 83 -18.90 12.65 -0.15
CA LYS A 83 -20.17 13.39 -0.11
C LYS A 83 -20.16 14.53 -1.11
N ASP A 84 -21.23 14.65 -1.90
CA ASP A 84 -21.51 15.80 -2.74
C ASP A 84 -22.34 16.83 -1.94
N VAL A 85 -21.89 18.09 -1.90
CA VAL A 85 -22.64 19.22 -1.30
C VAL A 85 -22.53 20.41 -2.25
N ASP A 86 -23.67 20.93 -2.71
CA ASP A 86 -23.74 22.06 -3.65
C ASP A 86 -22.82 21.91 -4.89
N ASP A 87 -22.89 20.73 -5.53
CA ASP A 87 -22.08 20.34 -6.69
C ASP A 87 -20.55 20.31 -6.44
N PHE A 88 -20.14 20.28 -5.16
CA PHE A 88 -18.75 20.11 -4.75
C PHE A 88 -18.53 18.75 -4.06
N GLU A 89 -17.47 18.06 -4.47
CA GLU A 89 -17.10 16.76 -3.93
C GLU A 89 -16.15 16.90 -2.73
N TYR A 90 -16.55 16.31 -1.60
CA TYR A 90 -15.74 16.18 -0.39
C TYR A 90 -15.44 14.71 -0.14
N TYR A 91 -14.26 14.40 0.39
CA TYR A 91 -13.89 13.02 0.73
C TYR A 91 -12.96 12.93 1.94
N GLY A 92 -12.98 11.75 2.57
CA GLY A 92 -12.15 11.40 3.72
C GLY A 92 -12.18 12.47 4.81
N MET A 93 -11.01 13.01 5.13
CA MET A 93 -10.85 14.01 6.18
C MET A 93 -11.59 15.32 5.93
N ASP A 94 -12.03 15.64 4.70
CA ASP A 94 -12.88 16.81 4.44
C ASP A 94 -14.23 16.72 5.19
N ILE A 95 -14.71 15.49 5.40
CA ILE A 95 -16.01 15.16 6.00
C ILE A 95 -15.85 14.85 7.49
N LEU A 96 -14.76 14.19 7.87
CA LEU A 96 -14.57 13.59 9.20
C LEU A 96 -13.90 14.53 10.22
N GLN A 97 -13.83 15.84 9.92
CA GLN A 97 -13.25 16.80 10.85
C GLN A 97 -14.13 16.94 12.10
N LYS A 98 -13.58 16.59 13.26
CA LYS A 98 -14.25 16.83 14.56
C LYS A 98 -14.51 18.31 14.85
N ALA A 99 -13.80 19.20 14.16
CA ALA A 99 -13.85 20.66 14.39
C ALA A 99 -15.01 21.36 13.67
N SER A 100 -15.72 20.70 12.74
CA SER A 100 -16.80 21.30 11.96
C SER A 100 -17.93 20.30 11.73
N SER A 101 -19.17 20.76 11.78
CA SER A 101 -20.34 19.96 11.39
C SER A 101 -20.60 19.97 9.87
N GLN A 102 -19.96 20.89 9.14
CA GLN A 102 -20.05 21.00 7.68
C GLN A 102 -18.75 20.53 7.04
N PRO A 103 -18.82 19.78 5.91
CA PRO A 103 -17.65 19.41 5.13
C PRO A 103 -16.86 20.64 4.68
N MET A 104 -15.53 20.52 4.64
CA MET A 104 -14.63 21.58 4.20
C MET A 104 -13.43 20.96 3.52
N GLN A 105 -13.08 21.45 2.34
CA GLN A 105 -11.92 20.96 1.59
C GLN A 105 -10.64 21.29 2.35
N LEU A 106 -9.88 20.25 2.67
CA LEU A 106 -8.57 20.36 3.29
C LEU A 106 -7.48 20.55 2.23
N ILE A 107 -6.44 21.29 2.61
CA ILE A 107 -5.37 21.66 1.67
C ILE A 107 -4.53 20.42 1.34
N GLY A 108 -4.46 20.09 0.05
CA GLY A 108 -3.47 19.18 -0.51
C GLY A 108 -3.89 17.73 -0.65
N SER A 109 -5.06 17.32 -0.13
CA SER A 109 -5.58 15.97 -0.37
C SER A 109 -5.80 15.74 -1.87
N ALA A 110 -5.33 14.61 -2.40
CA ALA A 110 -5.41 14.26 -3.82
C ALA A 110 -5.27 12.75 -4.03
N TYR A 111 -6.29 11.98 -3.64
CA TYR A 111 -6.21 10.51 -3.66
C TYR A 111 -7.51 9.77 -3.99
N TRP A 112 -8.66 10.41 -3.79
CA TRP A 112 -9.92 9.67 -3.74
C TRP A 112 -10.25 9.04 -5.10
N ILE A 113 -10.65 7.77 -5.05
CA ILE A 113 -11.28 7.05 -6.15
C ILE A 113 -12.43 6.20 -5.60
N SER A 114 -13.42 5.89 -6.43
CA SER A 114 -14.52 5.01 -6.01
C SER A 114 -14.04 3.59 -5.64
N ASP A 115 -14.77 2.92 -4.75
CA ASP A 115 -14.52 1.52 -4.38
C ASP A 115 -14.46 0.61 -5.60
N ARG A 116 -15.31 0.87 -6.61
CA ARG A 116 -15.32 0.13 -7.86
C ARG A 116 -13.98 0.30 -8.59
N LEU A 117 -13.52 1.52 -8.82
CA LEU A 117 -12.26 1.75 -9.51
C LEU A 117 -11.08 1.19 -8.72
N PHE A 118 -11.10 1.31 -7.39
CA PHE A 118 -10.08 0.68 -6.55
C PHE A 118 -10.06 -0.84 -6.70
N SER A 119 -11.23 -1.49 -6.69
CA SER A 119 -11.34 -2.94 -6.92
C SER A 119 -10.78 -3.36 -8.28
N GLU A 120 -11.04 -2.59 -9.33
CA GLU A 120 -10.54 -2.85 -10.69
C GLU A 120 -9.00 -2.69 -10.74
N ILE A 121 -8.45 -1.70 -10.03
CA ILE A 121 -6.99 -1.51 -9.90
C ILE A 121 -6.35 -2.67 -9.14
N ILE A 122 -6.90 -3.07 -7.98
CA ILE A 122 -6.36 -4.17 -7.18
C ILE A 122 -6.39 -5.48 -7.97
N ASP A 123 -7.48 -5.77 -8.67
CA ASP A 123 -7.60 -6.94 -9.55
C ASP A 123 -6.49 -6.95 -10.61
N ALA A 124 -6.29 -5.81 -11.29
CA ALA A 124 -5.27 -5.67 -12.32
C ALA A 124 -3.86 -5.86 -11.73
N VAL A 125 -3.55 -5.23 -10.59
CA VAL A 125 -2.26 -5.34 -9.91
C VAL A 125 -1.99 -6.79 -9.50
N PHE A 126 -2.95 -7.45 -8.84
CA PHE A 126 -2.76 -8.82 -8.34
C PHE A 126 -2.59 -9.81 -9.48
N LYS A 127 -3.34 -9.63 -10.57
CA LYS A 127 -3.14 -10.39 -11.81
C LYS A 127 -1.72 -10.24 -12.37
N GLN A 128 -1.18 -9.01 -12.43
CA GLN A 128 0.19 -8.79 -12.92
C GLN A 128 1.24 -9.36 -11.96
N VAL A 129 1.04 -9.24 -10.66
CA VAL A 129 1.96 -9.77 -9.65
C VAL A 129 2.02 -11.29 -9.69
N HIS A 130 0.87 -11.97 -9.81
CA HIS A 130 0.84 -13.42 -10.01
C HIS A 130 1.56 -13.82 -11.31
N ARG A 131 1.28 -13.12 -12.42
CA ARG A 131 1.93 -13.33 -13.73
C ARG A 131 3.45 -13.15 -13.65
N ALA A 132 3.92 -12.18 -12.87
CA ALA A 132 5.35 -11.95 -12.63
C ALA A 132 6.02 -13.03 -11.75
N GLY A 133 5.25 -14.03 -11.29
CA GLY A 133 5.78 -15.20 -10.59
C GLY A 133 5.83 -15.07 -9.07
N PHE A 134 5.16 -14.08 -8.50
CA PHE A 134 4.96 -13.97 -7.05
C PHE A 134 3.79 -14.87 -6.62
N ARG A 135 3.79 -15.27 -5.34
CA ARG A 135 2.80 -16.17 -4.76
C ARG A 135 2.21 -15.64 -3.46
N ILE A 136 2.91 -14.72 -2.82
CA ILE A 136 2.47 -14.06 -1.59
C ILE A 136 2.39 -12.56 -1.87
N MET A 137 1.26 -11.94 -1.53
CA MET A 137 1.03 -10.51 -1.56
C MET A 137 0.84 -10.02 -0.13
N VAL A 138 1.52 -8.95 0.26
CA VAL A 138 1.31 -8.27 1.54
C VAL A 138 0.96 -6.82 1.25
N ALA A 139 -0.24 -6.39 1.61
CA ALA A 139 -0.71 -5.04 1.31
C ALA A 139 -1.06 -4.27 2.58
N HIS A 140 -0.62 -3.01 2.69
CA HIS A 140 -0.88 -2.19 3.88
C HIS A 140 -0.70 -0.69 3.65
N GLY A 141 -1.52 0.12 4.33
CA GLY A 141 -1.33 1.54 4.62
C GLY A 141 -2.67 2.22 4.95
N HIS A 142 -3.28 2.93 4.00
CA HIS A 142 -4.57 3.64 4.17
C HIS A 142 -5.67 2.73 4.72
N GLY A 143 -6.44 3.23 5.70
CA GLY A 143 -7.43 2.46 6.45
C GLY A 143 -8.48 1.79 5.55
N PRO A 144 -9.31 2.56 4.83
CA PRO A 144 -10.29 2.03 3.86
C PRO A 144 -9.69 1.10 2.80
N SER A 145 -8.45 1.34 2.37
CA SER A 145 -7.76 0.43 1.44
C SER A 145 -7.44 -0.92 2.10
N ASN A 146 -7.00 -0.91 3.36
CA ASN A 146 -6.77 -2.13 4.13
C ASN A 146 -8.08 -2.90 4.34
N ASP A 147 -9.16 -2.19 4.70
CA ASP A 147 -10.48 -2.78 4.94
C ASP A 147 -10.96 -3.52 3.69
N TYR A 148 -10.85 -2.90 2.51
CA TYR A 148 -11.15 -3.58 1.24
C TYR A 148 -10.37 -4.88 1.07
N ILE A 149 -9.06 -4.90 1.32
CA ILE A 149 -8.24 -6.12 1.19
C ILE A 149 -8.65 -7.18 2.21
N ILE A 150 -8.97 -6.79 3.44
CA ILE A 150 -9.40 -7.70 4.50
C ILE A 150 -10.75 -8.34 4.13
N ASP A 151 -11.73 -7.52 3.78
CA ASP A 151 -13.09 -7.95 3.49
C ASP A 151 -13.18 -8.84 2.25
N ASN A 152 -12.29 -8.61 1.26
CA ASN A 152 -12.27 -9.35 -0.01
C ASN A 152 -11.16 -10.41 -0.08
N LYS A 153 -10.47 -10.69 1.04
CA LYS A 153 -9.26 -11.53 1.07
C LYS A 153 -9.47 -12.89 0.40
N THR A 154 -10.48 -13.65 0.83
CA THR A 154 -10.74 -15.01 0.33
C THR A 154 -10.96 -15.03 -1.18
N ASP A 155 -11.80 -14.11 -1.67
CA ASP A 155 -12.14 -14.01 -3.09
C ASP A 155 -10.92 -13.60 -3.93
N LEU A 156 -10.14 -12.63 -3.46
CA LEU A 156 -8.90 -12.21 -4.12
C LEU A 156 -7.85 -13.34 -4.14
N GLU A 157 -7.71 -14.10 -3.06
CA GLU A 157 -6.79 -15.25 -3.00
C GLU A 157 -7.19 -16.32 -4.01
N GLN A 158 -8.47 -16.70 -4.04
CA GLN A 158 -9.00 -17.70 -4.96
C GLN A 158 -8.88 -17.24 -6.41
N LYS A 159 -9.26 -15.99 -6.71
CA LYS A 159 -9.29 -15.43 -8.07
C LYS A 159 -7.89 -15.33 -8.66
N HIS A 160 -6.90 -14.92 -7.87
CA HIS A 160 -5.55 -14.64 -8.37
C HIS A 160 -4.54 -15.74 -8.07
N GLY A 161 -4.89 -16.77 -7.29
CA GLY A 161 -3.94 -17.80 -6.88
C GLY A 161 -2.78 -17.21 -6.09
N LEU A 162 -3.08 -16.28 -5.17
CA LEU A 162 -2.13 -15.63 -4.28
C LEU A 162 -2.49 -15.95 -2.83
N ARG A 163 -1.50 -15.93 -1.94
CA ARG A 163 -1.73 -15.79 -0.50
C ARG A 163 -1.62 -14.32 -0.12
N ILE A 164 -2.63 -13.75 0.53
CA ILE A 164 -2.73 -12.32 0.84
C ILE A 164 -2.60 -12.10 2.34
N PHE A 165 -1.81 -11.11 2.74
CA PHE A 165 -1.70 -10.67 4.14
C PHE A 165 -1.85 -9.15 4.24
N THR A 166 -2.36 -8.69 5.37
CA THR A 166 -2.32 -7.28 5.78
C THR A 166 -1.59 -7.18 7.13
N ILE A 167 -1.00 -6.02 7.43
CA ILE A 167 -0.27 -5.77 8.70
C ILE A 167 -1.20 -5.16 9.76
N TRP A 168 -2.46 -4.95 9.40
CA TRP A 168 -3.47 -4.43 10.31
C TRP A 168 -4.01 -5.55 11.19
N ARG A 169 -4.06 -5.32 12.50
CA ARG A 169 -4.87 -6.17 13.38
C ARG A 169 -6.31 -5.85 13.06
N GLY A 170 -7.03 -6.78 12.44
CA GLY A 170 -8.47 -6.67 12.27
C GLY A 170 -9.18 -6.51 13.61
N LYS A 171 -10.50 -6.33 13.57
CA LYS A 171 -11.33 -6.54 14.77
C LYS A 171 -11.12 -7.99 15.21
N GLU A 172 -10.62 -8.18 16.43
CA GLU A 172 -10.38 -9.50 17.02
C GLU A 172 -11.64 -10.37 16.85
N GLU A 173 -11.47 -11.61 16.36
CA GLU A 173 -12.38 -12.72 16.68
C GLU A 173 -12.00 -13.31 18.04
#